data_AF-A0A8C6NET2-F1
#
_entry.id   AF-A0A8C6NET2-F1
#
_cell.length_a   1.000
_cell.length_b   1.000
_cell.length_c   1.000
_cell.angle_alpha   90.00
_cell.angle_beta   90.00
_cell.angle_gamma   90.00
#
_symmetry.space_group_name_H-M   'P 1'
#
loop_
_entity.id
_entity.type
_entity.pdbx_description
1 polymer ?
#
loop_
_entity_poly.entity_id
_entity_poly.type
_entity_poly.pdbx_seq_one_letter_code
_entity_poly.pdbx_strand_id
1 'polypeptide(L)'
;STNYQDQHYYKGYHPNLGLSHCSGSRKAAVSPVSQSGLCFLLPLQPSDQPSVLLQYRESGLSSSGYELSQYIRDGADHYDPALSGTWGLAQAGEVPLVSTPATVVPLKFSVPHTVVCFGAGGQLVMVCPHHPAKGQLAFVELHSLEVVLHGTKELEELQAFPGPLAREDLHKVDVMTFCQQKIATSCDLSTQGGRDSCLLWKLLVLLCRQNGSMVGSDTAELLMEDCRHQKYKRQNPAANVTGLTDDEWMSCQTGTLDLITGDIPPVVETQAQIVEKFTKLLYYGRKKDALVWAMRNHLWGHALFLSSKMDPRTYSWVLSGFTSTLVTNDPLQTLFQLMSGRIPQAALCCGDGTWGDWRPHLAVLLSNKVGDMELNHRAIVTMGDTLASKGSVEAAHFCYLMADIPFGYFGMKADRMVLLGSSHSSAPAC
;
A
#
# COMPACT_ATOMS: atom_id res chain seq x y z
N SER A 1 -18.55 28.79 29.74
CA SER A 1 -19.15 27.75 28.89
C SER A 1 -18.05 26.95 28.21
N THR A 2 -17.38 26.01 28.88
CA THR A 2 -17.80 24.62 29.18
C THR A 2 -18.26 23.83 27.95
N ASN A 3 -17.38 22.93 27.52
CA ASN A 3 -17.58 21.58 27.01
C ASN A 3 -18.46 21.36 25.76
N TYR A 4 -17.85 20.88 24.68
CA TYR A 4 -18.28 19.63 24.04
C TYR A 4 -17.18 19.02 23.13
N GLN A 5 -16.62 17.92 23.63
CA GLN A 5 -16.11 16.73 22.91
C GLN A 5 -14.74 16.76 22.20
N ASP A 6 -13.71 16.53 23.02
CA ASP A 6 -12.65 15.54 22.76
C ASP A 6 -13.26 14.14 22.54
N GLN A 7 -13.19 13.60 21.32
CA GLN A 7 -13.17 12.16 21.04
C GLN A 7 -12.55 11.93 19.65
N HIS A 8 -11.24 11.75 19.56
CA HIS A 8 -10.57 10.93 18.52
C HIS A 8 -9.09 10.74 18.93
N TYR A 9 -8.89 10.13 20.11
CA TYR A 9 -7.56 9.64 20.51
C TYR A 9 -7.39 8.20 20.01
N TYR A 10 -6.27 8.00 19.31
CA TYR A 10 -5.63 6.76 18.90
C TYR A 10 -6.01 5.54 19.76
N LYS A 11 -6.72 4.57 19.17
CA LYS A 11 -6.77 3.19 19.64
C LYS A 11 -6.20 2.32 18.53
N GLY A 12 -4.93 1.95 18.66
CA GLY A 12 -4.26 1.13 17.66
C GLY A 12 -2.78 0.87 17.92
N TYR A 13 -2.36 0.80 19.19
CA TYR A 13 -1.05 0.26 19.56
C TYR A 13 -1.17 -0.40 20.93
N HIS A 14 -1.23 -1.73 20.95
CA HIS A 14 -0.97 -2.53 22.14
C HIS A 14 -0.11 -3.72 21.71
N PRO A 15 1.14 -3.83 22.18
CA PRO A 15 1.85 -5.09 22.16
C PRO A 15 1.24 -5.98 23.25
N ASN A 16 0.82 -7.19 22.89
CA ASN A 16 0.47 -8.23 23.85
C ASN A 16 1.73 -8.62 24.63
N LEU A 17 1.94 -7.97 25.77
CA LEU A 17 2.74 -8.49 26.87
C LEU A 17 1.79 -8.68 28.04
N GLY A 18 1.47 -9.94 28.33
CA GLY A 18 0.71 -10.29 29.52
C GLY A 18 1.50 -9.91 30.76
N LEU A 19 0.98 -8.95 31.53
CA LEU A 19 1.39 -8.74 32.91
C LEU A 19 0.14 -8.74 33.78
N SER A 20 0.03 -9.81 34.55
CA SER A 20 -0.89 -9.99 35.65
C SER A 20 -0.80 -8.83 36.65
N HIS A 21 -1.96 -8.33 37.05
CA HIS A 21 -2.16 -7.39 38.14
C HIS A 21 -1.48 -7.84 39.45
N CYS A 22 -0.90 -6.88 40.18
CA CYS A 22 -1.15 -6.78 41.62
C CYS A 22 -0.85 -5.36 42.13
N SER A 23 -1.89 -4.76 42.71
CA SER A 23 -1.92 -3.46 43.39
C SER A 23 -1.47 -3.56 44.86
N GLY A 24 -0.81 -2.53 45.37
CA GLY A 24 -1.12 -2.00 46.71
C GLY A 24 -0.11 -2.18 47.86
N SER A 25 0.85 -1.26 47.95
CA SER A 25 1.25 -0.43 49.12
C SER A 25 1.32 -1.03 50.54
N ARG A 26 2.51 -0.98 51.18
CA ARG A 26 2.78 -0.24 52.45
C ARG A 26 4.26 -0.26 52.88
N LYS A 27 4.62 0.81 53.60
CA LYS A 27 5.94 1.29 54.05
C LYS A 27 6.63 0.42 55.13
N ALA A 28 7.96 0.35 55.12
CA ALA A 28 8.83 0.49 56.30
C ALA A 28 10.32 0.64 55.90
N ALA A 29 11.04 1.51 56.61
CA ALA A 29 12.47 1.75 56.47
C ALA A 29 13.31 0.74 57.28
N VAL A 30 14.59 0.57 56.91
CA VAL A 30 15.81 0.49 57.77
C VAL A 30 16.97 -0.07 56.94
N SER A 31 18.13 0.61 56.99
CA SER A 31 19.40 0.25 56.34
C SER A 31 20.25 -0.70 57.23
N PRO A 32 21.51 -0.99 56.84
CA PRO A 32 22.00 -2.18 56.15
C PRO A 32 22.65 -3.20 57.11
N VAL A 33 23.00 -4.41 56.64
CA VAL A 33 24.22 -5.18 57.03
C VAL A 33 24.25 -6.56 56.34
N SER A 34 25.49 -6.94 56.06
CA SER A 34 26.09 -8.11 55.43
C SER A 34 25.69 -9.51 55.93
N GLN A 35 26.13 -10.50 55.13
CA GLN A 35 26.44 -11.91 55.42
C GLN A 35 25.48 -12.99 54.91
N SER A 36 26.02 -13.75 53.95
CA SER A 36 26.21 -15.21 54.00
C SER A 36 25.00 -16.13 54.13
N GLY A 37 24.98 -17.13 53.24
CA GLY A 37 23.87 -18.06 53.01
C GLY A 37 23.35 -18.82 54.23
N LEU A 38 22.12 -19.31 54.08
CA LEU A 38 21.66 -20.62 54.55
C LEU A 38 20.31 -20.94 53.89
N CYS A 39 20.14 -22.21 53.52
CA CYS A 39 18.95 -22.80 52.93
C CYS A 39 17.73 -22.71 53.87
N PHE A 40 16.55 -22.50 53.30
CA PHE A 40 15.28 -22.94 53.89
C PHE A 40 14.45 -23.66 52.82
N LEU A 41 14.17 -24.94 53.10
CA LEU A 41 13.25 -25.83 52.41
C LEU A 41 11.80 -25.37 52.60
N LEU A 42 10.97 -25.44 51.55
CA LEU A 42 9.50 -25.38 51.58
C LEU A 42 8.94 -26.26 50.42
N PRO A 43 7.68 -26.74 50.49
CA PRO A 43 7.37 -28.16 50.40
C PRO A 43 6.73 -28.61 49.07
N LEU A 44 6.76 -29.92 48.86
CA LEU A 44 6.14 -30.69 47.77
C LEU A 44 4.63 -30.41 47.66
N GLN A 45 4.16 -29.99 46.47
CA GLN A 45 2.79 -30.20 45.98
C GLN A 45 2.82 -30.46 44.46
N PRO A 46 1.93 -31.32 43.93
CA PRO A 46 2.05 -31.90 42.58
C PRO A 46 1.59 -30.90 41.50
N SER A 47 2.39 -30.74 40.44
CA SER A 47 2.05 -29.88 39.29
C SER A 47 1.36 -30.67 38.19
N ASP A 48 0.05 -30.47 38.01
CA ASP A 48 -0.69 -30.80 36.77
C ASP A 48 -0.43 -29.73 35.69
N GLN A 49 0.84 -29.41 35.40
CA GLN A 49 1.21 -28.58 34.25
C GLN A 49 1.76 -29.45 33.11
N PRO A 50 1.34 -29.19 31.85
CA PRO A 50 1.86 -29.92 30.71
C PRO A 50 3.34 -29.58 30.52
N SER A 51 4.13 -30.64 30.31
CA SER A 51 5.56 -30.62 29.98
C SER A 51 5.88 -29.53 28.96
N VAL A 52 6.92 -28.72 29.23
CA VAL A 52 7.36 -27.63 28.35
C VAL A 52 7.77 -28.19 26.98
N LEU A 53 8.32 -29.40 26.95
CA LEU A 53 8.66 -30.12 25.72
C LEU A 53 7.43 -30.48 24.89
N LEU A 54 6.32 -30.80 25.54
CA LEU A 54 5.05 -31.11 24.90
C LEU A 54 4.43 -29.86 24.24
N GLN A 55 4.51 -28.70 24.89
CA GLN A 55 4.09 -27.42 24.30
C GLN A 55 4.91 -27.04 23.06
N TYR A 56 6.23 -27.28 23.08
CA TYR A 56 7.09 -27.04 21.91
C TYR A 56 6.80 -28.00 20.75
N ARG A 57 6.38 -29.23 21.06
CA ARG A 57 5.97 -30.21 20.05
C ARG A 57 4.62 -29.86 19.42
N GLU A 58 3.66 -29.41 20.23
CA GLU A 58 2.31 -29.06 19.76
C GLU A 58 2.26 -27.72 19.01
N SER A 59 3.19 -26.79 19.31
CA SER A 59 3.30 -25.50 18.59
C SER A 59 3.96 -25.60 17.22
N GLY A 60 4.46 -26.77 16.81
CA GLY A 60 5.08 -26.97 15.49
C GLY A 60 6.42 -26.25 15.28
N LEU A 61 6.97 -25.61 16.33
CA LEU A 61 8.23 -24.88 16.30
C LEU A 61 9.46 -25.81 16.29
N SER A 62 9.26 -27.12 16.50
CA SER A 62 10.29 -28.14 16.33
C SER A 62 9.73 -29.43 15.77
N SER A 63 10.45 -30.04 14.82
CA SER A 63 10.11 -31.34 14.25
C SER A 63 10.58 -32.52 15.11
N SER A 64 11.36 -32.28 16.16
CA SER A 64 11.85 -33.33 17.04
C SER A 64 11.82 -32.92 18.52
N GLY A 65 11.02 -33.62 19.33
CA GLY A 65 10.98 -33.42 20.79
C GLY A 65 12.23 -33.94 21.50
N TYR A 66 12.98 -34.85 20.85
CA TYR A 66 14.17 -35.48 21.40
C TYR A 66 15.40 -34.56 21.40
N GLU A 67 15.56 -33.69 20.39
CA GLU A 67 16.68 -32.72 20.37
C GLU A 67 16.49 -31.66 21.47
N LEU A 68 15.26 -31.21 21.73
CA LEU A 68 14.96 -30.24 22.79
C LEU A 68 15.07 -30.81 24.20
N SER A 69 14.75 -32.10 24.41
CA SER A 69 14.88 -32.74 25.73
C SER A 69 16.33 -32.85 26.23
N GLN A 70 17.33 -32.65 25.35
CA GLN A 70 18.74 -32.62 25.76
C GLN A 70 19.12 -31.29 26.44
N TYR A 71 18.32 -30.23 26.24
CA TYR A 71 18.63 -28.89 26.71
C TYR A 71 17.56 -28.32 27.65
N ILE A 72 16.32 -28.82 27.59
CA ILE A 72 15.21 -28.45 28.46
C ILE A 72 14.93 -29.64 29.39
N ARG A 73 15.14 -29.45 30.69
CA ARG A 73 14.77 -30.46 31.72
C ARG A 73 13.40 -30.11 32.29
N ASP A 74 12.48 -31.06 32.25
CA ASP A 74 11.22 -30.96 33.01
C ASP A 74 11.50 -31.30 34.48
N GLY A 75 10.76 -30.65 35.40
CA GLY A 75 10.90 -30.86 36.85
C GLY A 75 10.56 -32.28 37.34
N ALA A 76 10.21 -33.20 36.44
CA ALA A 76 9.90 -34.60 36.73
C ALA A 76 11.14 -35.52 36.71
N ASP A 77 12.30 -35.03 36.29
CA ASP A 77 13.55 -35.80 36.29
C ASP A 77 14.16 -35.83 37.71
N HIS A 78 13.72 -36.79 38.53
CA HIS A 78 14.33 -37.06 39.84
C HIS A 78 15.79 -37.53 39.66
N TYR A 79 16.74 -36.75 40.16
CA TYR A 79 18.17 -37.09 40.25
C TYR A 79 18.49 -37.69 41.63
N ASP A 80 19.19 -38.83 41.66
CA ASP A 80 19.75 -39.46 42.86
C ASP A 80 21.08 -38.74 43.23
N PRO A 81 21.20 -38.09 44.41
CA PRO A 81 22.23 -37.09 44.67
C PRO A 81 23.54 -37.70 45.18
N ALA A 82 24.15 -38.62 44.43
CA ALA A 82 25.44 -39.19 44.76
C ALA A 82 26.38 -39.16 43.56
N LEU A 83 26.93 -37.98 43.25
CA LEU A 83 28.27 -37.76 42.66
C LEU A 83 28.48 -36.25 42.40
N SER A 84 28.77 -35.52 43.48
CA SER A 84 29.37 -34.18 43.38
C SER A 84 30.86 -34.34 43.10
N GLY A 85 31.26 -34.24 41.83
CA GLY A 85 32.65 -34.15 41.40
C GLY A 85 33.06 -32.69 41.25
N THR A 86 33.66 -32.14 42.30
CA THR A 86 34.29 -30.82 42.39
C THR A 86 35.30 -30.59 41.26
N TRP A 87 35.21 -29.46 40.54
CA TRP A 87 36.23 -29.03 39.59
C TRP A 87 37.53 -28.73 40.35
N GLY A 88 38.56 -29.56 40.12
CA GLY A 88 39.87 -29.44 40.75
C GLY A 88 40.99 -29.58 39.71
N LEU A 89 41.92 -28.62 39.77
CA LEU A 89 43.16 -28.56 38.99
C LEU A 89 44.03 -29.80 39.25
N ALA A 90 44.64 -30.32 38.18
CA ALA A 90 45.38 -31.58 38.10
C ALA A 90 46.36 -31.88 39.25
N GLN A 91 46.38 -33.13 39.73
CA GLN A 91 47.60 -33.85 40.09
C GLN A 91 47.53 -35.32 39.68
N ALA A 92 48.69 -35.83 39.29
CA ALA A 92 48.94 -37.16 38.76
C ALA A 92 48.67 -38.29 39.77
N GLY A 93 48.08 -39.39 39.28
CA GLY A 93 47.95 -40.66 39.98
C GLY A 93 47.14 -41.64 39.15
N GLU A 94 47.79 -42.73 38.70
CA GLU A 94 47.20 -43.80 37.90
C GLU A 94 46.00 -44.48 38.58
N VAL A 95 44.88 -44.62 37.86
CA VAL A 95 43.82 -45.61 38.17
C VAL A 95 43.28 -46.20 36.84
N PRO A 96 43.10 -47.52 36.69
CA PRO A 96 42.74 -48.14 35.41
C PRO A 96 41.28 -47.88 35.01
N LEU A 97 41.09 -47.58 33.72
CA LEU A 97 39.82 -47.30 33.06
C LEU A 97 38.96 -48.58 32.94
N VAL A 98 37.82 -48.64 33.61
CA VAL A 98 36.76 -49.62 33.28
C VAL A 98 35.89 -49.01 32.18
N SER A 99 36.02 -49.54 30.98
CA SER A 99 35.26 -49.12 29.79
C SER A 99 33.82 -49.64 29.87
N THR A 100 32.86 -48.76 30.15
CA THR A 100 31.44 -49.03 29.86
C THR A 100 31.21 -49.04 28.34
N PRO A 101 30.50 -50.05 27.78
CA PRO A 101 30.25 -50.11 26.34
C PRO A 101 29.26 -49.01 25.95
N ALA A 102 29.69 -48.08 25.11
CA ALA A 102 28.85 -47.02 24.58
C ALA A 102 27.80 -47.61 23.64
N THR A 103 26.52 -47.44 23.96
CA THR A 103 25.39 -47.71 23.05
C THR A 103 25.53 -46.81 21.83
N VAL A 104 25.97 -47.38 20.70
CA VAL A 104 26.20 -46.63 19.46
C VAL A 104 24.87 -46.35 18.78
N VAL A 105 24.24 -45.22 19.14
CA VAL A 105 23.12 -44.67 18.38
C VAL A 105 23.66 -44.24 17.00
N PRO A 106 23.04 -44.63 15.88
CA PRO A 106 23.48 -44.21 14.55
C PRO A 106 23.45 -42.69 14.44
N LEU A 107 24.55 -42.10 13.94
CA LEU A 107 24.62 -40.67 13.70
C LEU A 107 23.65 -40.28 12.57
N LYS A 108 22.87 -39.21 12.78
CA LYS A 108 21.99 -38.61 11.75
C LYS A 108 22.79 -38.12 10.53
N PHE A 109 24.03 -37.68 10.76
CA PHE A 109 24.99 -37.27 9.74
C PHE A 109 26.36 -37.89 10.01
N SER A 110 26.98 -38.46 8.99
CA SER A 110 28.28 -39.14 9.10
C SER A 110 29.49 -38.23 8.83
N VAL A 111 29.25 -36.98 8.43
CA VAL A 111 30.27 -35.98 8.06
C VAL A 111 30.12 -34.75 8.97
N PRO A 112 31.23 -34.14 9.45
CA PRO A 112 31.16 -32.88 10.17
C PRO A 112 30.55 -31.79 9.30
N HIS A 113 29.68 -30.97 9.88
CA HIS A 113 28.99 -29.88 9.20
C HIS A 113 29.20 -28.58 9.95
N THR A 114 29.17 -27.48 9.21
CA THR A 114 29.21 -26.14 9.79
C THR A 114 27.91 -25.88 10.54
N VAL A 115 28.02 -25.33 11.74
CA VAL A 115 26.87 -24.80 12.49
C VAL A 115 26.97 -23.29 12.50
N VAL A 116 25.87 -22.62 12.14
CA VAL A 116 25.77 -21.17 12.19
C VAL A 116 24.58 -20.80 13.07
N CYS A 117 24.76 -19.87 13.99
CA CYS A 117 23.67 -19.30 14.77
C CYS A 117 23.82 -17.78 14.93
N PHE A 118 22.68 -17.10 15.08
CA PHE A 118 22.64 -15.68 15.40
C PHE A 118 22.80 -15.48 16.90
N GLY A 119 23.83 -14.76 17.28
CA GLY A 119 24.08 -14.28 18.64
C GLY A 119 23.44 -12.92 18.89
N ALA A 120 23.38 -12.53 20.17
CA ALA A 120 22.93 -11.20 20.56
C ALA A 120 23.85 -10.10 19.98
N GLY A 121 23.29 -8.92 19.72
CA GLY A 121 24.07 -7.76 19.25
C GLY A 121 24.59 -7.88 17.82
N GLY A 122 23.86 -8.61 16.95
CA GLY A 122 24.22 -8.72 15.54
C GLY A 122 25.49 -9.52 15.30
N GLN A 123 25.76 -10.54 16.14
CA GLN A 123 26.89 -11.44 15.95
C GLN A 123 26.43 -12.72 15.26
N LEU A 124 27.26 -13.28 14.39
CA LEU A 124 27.07 -14.57 13.75
C LEU A 124 28.14 -15.51 14.30
N VAL A 125 27.71 -16.56 14.99
CA VAL A 125 28.62 -17.58 15.54
C VAL A 125 28.69 -18.72 14.54
N MET A 126 29.89 -19.03 14.08
CA MET A 126 30.14 -20.12 13.13
C MET A 126 31.09 -21.13 13.75
N VAL A 127 30.70 -22.40 13.74
CA VAL A 127 31.57 -23.51 14.14
C VAL A 127 31.94 -24.27 12.89
N CYS A 128 33.21 -24.19 12.52
CA CYS A 128 33.74 -24.85 11.32
C CYS A 128 33.82 -26.38 11.54
N PRO A 129 33.61 -27.19 10.48
CA PRO A 129 33.60 -28.64 10.56
C PRO A 129 34.99 -29.18 10.90
N HIS A 130 35.20 -29.57 12.15
CA HIS A 130 36.45 -30.14 12.66
C HIS A 130 36.24 -31.54 13.23
N HIS A 131 37.28 -32.37 13.20
CA HIS A 131 37.25 -33.73 13.76
C HIS A 131 37.96 -33.78 15.12
N PRO A 132 37.27 -33.53 16.25
CA PRO A 132 37.89 -33.59 17.58
C PRO A 132 38.47 -34.97 17.89
N ALA A 133 37.87 -36.04 17.36
CA ALA A 133 38.39 -37.41 17.49
C ALA A 133 39.76 -37.64 16.81
N LYS A 134 40.17 -36.77 15.87
CA LYS A 134 41.49 -36.80 15.23
C LYS A 134 42.46 -35.78 15.85
N GLY A 135 42.12 -35.19 17.00
CA GLY A 135 42.92 -34.17 17.68
C GLY A 135 42.82 -32.77 17.06
N GLN A 136 41.89 -32.51 16.14
CA GLN A 136 41.62 -31.15 15.66
C GLN A 136 40.83 -30.37 16.70
N LEU A 137 41.34 -29.19 17.08
CA LEU A 137 40.60 -28.26 17.93
C LEU A 137 39.39 -27.71 17.16
N ALA A 138 38.23 -27.61 17.83
CA ALA A 138 37.07 -26.96 17.27
C ALA A 138 37.28 -25.43 17.32
N PHE A 139 37.35 -24.79 16.15
CA PHE A 139 37.39 -23.33 16.07
C PHE A 139 35.97 -22.77 16.01
N VAL A 140 35.73 -21.78 16.86
CA VAL A 140 34.50 -20.98 16.86
C VAL A 140 34.88 -19.60 16.34
N GLU A 141 34.26 -19.20 15.24
CA GLU A 141 34.43 -17.89 14.64
C GLU A 141 33.24 -17.00 15.03
N LEU A 142 33.54 -15.74 15.37
CA LEU A 142 32.56 -14.72 15.68
C LEU A 142 32.65 -13.65 14.61
N HIS A 143 31.59 -13.50 13.83
CA HIS A 143 31.50 -12.52 12.75
C HIS A 143 30.49 -11.44 13.11
N SER A 144 30.83 -10.17 12.92
CA SER A 144 29.86 -9.08 13.05
C SER A 144 28.99 -9.00 11.80
N LEU A 145 27.66 -9.04 11.97
CA LEU A 145 26.71 -8.95 10.86
C LEU A 145 26.84 -7.61 10.13
N GLU A 146 27.19 -6.52 10.82
CA GLU A 146 27.43 -5.21 10.21
C GLU A 146 28.59 -5.24 9.21
N VAL A 147 29.64 -6.01 9.51
CA VAL A 147 30.80 -6.17 8.63
C VAL A 147 30.44 -7.08 7.46
N VAL A 148 29.68 -8.16 7.72
CA VAL A 148 29.22 -9.09 6.68
C VAL A 148 28.28 -8.41 5.69
N LEU A 149 27.40 -7.53 6.17
CA LEU A 149 26.44 -6.78 5.36
C LEU A 149 26.99 -5.44 4.84
N HIS A 150 28.26 -5.12 5.14
CA HIS A 150 28.85 -3.85 4.75
C HIS A 150 28.84 -3.67 3.23
N GLY A 151 28.34 -2.52 2.76
CA GLY A 151 28.22 -2.20 1.33
C GLY A 151 27.04 -2.86 0.62
N THR A 152 26.12 -3.50 1.36
CA THR A 152 24.82 -3.89 0.81
C THR A 152 23.89 -2.68 0.72
N LYS A 153 23.14 -2.59 -0.38
CA LYS A 153 22.21 -1.48 -0.62
C LYS A 153 21.13 -1.41 0.46
N GLU A 154 20.68 -2.58 0.95
CA GLU A 154 19.64 -2.70 1.96
C GLU A 154 20.08 -2.11 3.31
N LEU A 155 21.34 -2.32 3.70
CA LEU A 155 21.89 -1.74 4.93
C LEU A 155 22.06 -0.23 4.80
N GLU A 156 22.55 0.26 3.67
CA GLU A 156 22.66 1.70 3.38
C GLU A 156 21.28 2.38 3.43
N GLU A 157 20.26 1.74 2.86
CA GLU A 157 18.90 2.25 2.90
C GLU A 157 18.30 2.26 4.31
N LEU A 158 18.58 1.23 5.11
CA LEU A 158 18.13 1.16 6.51
C LEU A 158 18.80 2.22 7.38
N GLN A 159 20.11 2.45 7.18
CA GLN A 159 20.87 3.48 7.91
C GLN A 159 20.48 4.90 7.51
N ALA A 160 20.12 5.11 6.24
CA ALA A 160 19.64 6.40 5.76
C ALA A 160 18.26 6.78 6.32
N PHE A 161 17.47 5.82 6.82
CA PHE A 161 16.14 6.09 7.36
C PHE A 161 16.24 6.93 8.65
N PRO A 162 15.45 8.02 8.80
CA PRO A 162 15.57 8.97 9.89
C PRO A 162 14.96 8.45 11.22
N GLY A 163 15.30 7.23 11.61
CA GLY A 163 14.91 6.61 12.88
C GLY A 163 13.39 6.50 13.10
N PRO A 164 12.96 6.17 14.33
CA PRO A 164 11.54 6.14 14.66
C PRO A 164 10.91 7.53 14.47
N LEU A 165 9.88 7.61 13.62
CA LEU A 165 9.27 8.90 13.25
C LEU A 165 8.52 9.60 14.41
N ALA A 166 8.30 8.91 15.53
CA ALA A 166 7.62 9.43 16.73
C ALA A 166 8.58 10.06 17.75
N ARG A 167 9.87 10.19 17.42
CA ARG A 167 10.90 10.76 18.32
C ARG A 167 10.70 12.28 18.44
N GLU A 168 10.79 12.82 19.65
CA GLU A 168 10.48 14.24 19.93
C GLU A 168 11.44 15.25 19.27
N ASP A 169 12.67 14.83 19.02
CA ASP A 169 13.76 15.61 18.41
C ASP A 169 13.76 15.54 16.87
N LEU A 170 12.92 14.71 16.25
CA LEU A 170 12.87 14.60 14.79
C LEU A 170 12.02 15.74 14.21
N HIS A 171 12.63 16.59 13.38
CA HIS A 171 11.90 17.65 12.71
C HIS A 171 11.26 17.16 11.42
N LYS A 172 10.07 17.69 11.12
CA LYS A 172 9.36 17.44 9.86
C LYS A 172 10.21 17.73 8.62
N VAL A 173 11.13 18.70 8.70
CA VAL A 173 12.05 19.03 7.60
C VAL A 173 12.98 17.87 7.26
N ASP A 174 13.43 17.11 8.27
CA ASP A 174 14.33 15.97 8.07
C ASP A 174 13.61 14.84 7.33
N VAL A 175 12.36 14.56 7.72
CA VAL A 175 11.50 13.57 7.03
C VAL A 175 11.22 13.99 5.59
N MET A 176 10.90 15.27 5.35
CA MET A 176 10.69 15.78 4.00
C MET A 176 11.97 15.70 3.15
N THR A 177 13.12 15.97 3.74
CA THR A 177 14.44 15.89 3.08
C THR A 177 14.76 14.44 2.71
N PHE A 178 14.52 13.50 3.63
CA PHE A 178 14.66 12.07 3.35
C PHE A 178 13.76 11.61 2.18
N CYS A 179 12.49 12.00 2.18
CA CYS A 179 11.58 11.70 1.06
C CYS A 179 12.09 12.29 -0.27
N GLN A 180 12.62 13.51 -0.26
CA GLN A 180 13.21 14.14 -1.44
C GLN A 180 14.46 13.40 -1.94
N GLN A 181 15.32 12.93 -1.04
CA GLN A 181 16.46 12.09 -1.40
C GLN A 181 16.03 10.76 -2.01
N LYS A 182 14.97 10.12 -1.48
CA LYS A 182 14.39 8.90 -2.07
C LYS A 182 13.82 9.13 -3.47
N ILE A 183 13.17 10.28 -3.71
CA ILE A 183 12.71 10.66 -5.06
C ILE A 183 13.90 10.73 -6.04
N ALA A 184 15.02 11.33 -5.63
CA ALA A 184 16.18 11.52 -6.49
C ALA A 184 16.98 10.23 -6.76
N THR A 185 17.02 9.29 -5.80
CA THR A 185 17.92 8.12 -5.86
C THR A 185 17.21 6.80 -6.19
N SER A 186 15.93 6.65 -5.82
CA SER A 186 15.25 5.34 -5.82
C SER A 186 14.20 5.18 -6.93
N CYS A 187 13.79 6.27 -7.58
CA CYS A 187 12.71 6.24 -8.56
C CYS A 187 13.25 6.16 -9.99
N ASP A 188 12.98 5.06 -10.70
CA ASP A 188 13.26 4.94 -12.13
C ASP A 188 12.14 5.57 -12.98
N LEU A 189 12.35 6.80 -13.41
CA LEU A 189 11.37 7.55 -14.21
C LEU A 189 11.15 6.97 -15.62
N SER A 190 11.96 6.01 -16.07
CA SER A 190 11.78 5.35 -17.38
C SER A 190 10.59 4.37 -17.38
N THR A 191 10.25 3.80 -16.22
CA THR A 191 9.14 2.87 -16.07
C THR A 191 7.87 3.59 -15.59
N GLN A 192 6.70 3.01 -15.85
CA GLN A 192 5.44 3.53 -15.27
C GLN A 192 5.43 3.36 -13.74
N GLY A 193 5.84 2.19 -13.24
CA GLY A 193 5.91 1.92 -11.79
C GLY A 193 6.84 2.88 -11.04
N GLY A 194 8.02 3.20 -11.60
CA GLY A 194 8.92 4.16 -10.96
C GLY A 194 8.40 5.61 -10.99
N ARG A 195 7.62 6.00 -12.01
CA ARG A 195 6.90 7.29 -12.03
C ARG A 195 5.79 7.34 -10.97
N ASP A 196 5.03 6.25 -10.83
CA ASP A 196 3.96 6.16 -9.83
C ASP A 196 4.55 6.10 -8.40
N SER A 197 5.69 5.43 -8.21
CA SER A 197 6.47 5.43 -6.95
C SER A 197 6.98 6.84 -6.60
N CYS A 198 7.53 7.56 -7.58
CA CYS A 198 7.94 8.96 -7.41
C CYS A 198 6.76 9.84 -6.96
N LEU A 199 5.59 9.68 -7.57
CA LEU A 199 4.37 10.40 -7.16
C LEU A 199 3.97 10.08 -5.73
N LEU A 200 4.10 8.83 -5.29
CA LEU A 200 3.82 8.42 -3.92
C LEU A 200 4.73 9.13 -2.91
N TRP A 201 6.03 9.20 -3.19
CA TRP A 201 6.96 9.96 -2.36
C TRP A 201 6.67 11.46 -2.35
N LYS A 202 6.35 12.05 -3.51
CA LYS A 202 5.93 13.46 -3.59
C LYS A 202 4.65 13.71 -2.80
N LEU A 203 3.71 12.77 -2.80
CA LEU A 203 2.50 12.84 -1.98
C LEU A 203 2.84 12.83 -0.48
N LEU A 204 3.76 11.97 -0.03
CA LEU A 204 4.21 11.96 1.37
C LEU A 204 4.82 13.31 1.78
N VAL A 205 5.62 13.93 0.90
CA VAL A 205 6.15 15.28 1.13
C VAL A 205 5.01 16.30 1.26
N LEU A 206 4.00 16.23 0.39
CA LEU A 206 2.84 17.12 0.43
C LEU A 206 2.04 16.95 1.73
N LEU A 207 1.75 15.71 2.14
CA LEU A 207 1.07 15.38 3.38
C LEU A 207 1.86 15.87 4.60
N CYS A 208 3.17 15.66 4.61
CA CYS A 208 4.04 16.21 5.64
C CYS A 208 3.87 17.73 5.69
N ARG A 209 4.07 18.44 4.57
CA ARG A 209 3.94 19.91 4.46
C ARG A 209 2.62 20.43 5.00
N GLN A 210 1.52 19.73 4.74
CA GLN A 210 0.17 20.12 5.12
C GLN A 210 -0.30 19.54 6.46
N ASN A 211 0.58 18.92 7.24
CA ASN A 211 0.26 18.29 8.53
C ASN A 211 -0.90 17.27 8.43
N GLY A 212 -0.94 16.51 7.33
CA GLY A 212 -2.00 15.55 7.04
C GLY A 212 -3.30 16.15 6.48
N SER A 213 -3.44 17.47 6.42
CA SER A 213 -4.62 18.11 5.80
C SER A 213 -4.58 17.95 4.29
N MET A 214 -5.50 17.17 3.72
CA MET A 214 -5.56 16.92 2.28
C MET A 214 -6.37 17.96 1.52
N VAL A 215 -5.69 18.79 0.71
CA VAL A 215 -6.34 19.73 -0.22
C VAL A 215 -6.32 19.15 -1.63
N GLY A 216 -7.49 18.81 -2.16
CA GLY A 216 -7.61 18.11 -3.45
C GLY A 216 -7.08 18.88 -4.66
N SER A 217 -7.06 20.22 -4.61
CA SER A 217 -6.43 21.06 -5.64
C SER A 217 -4.92 20.85 -5.73
N ASP A 218 -4.25 20.77 -4.58
CA ASP A 218 -2.80 20.69 -4.51
C ASP A 218 -2.33 19.29 -4.93
N THR A 219 -3.10 18.25 -4.55
CA THR A 219 -2.87 16.89 -5.05
C THR A 219 -3.13 16.80 -6.56
N ALA A 220 -4.16 17.49 -7.08
CA ALA A 220 -4.42 17.54 -8.52
C ALA A 220 -3.27 18.24 -9.27
N GLU A 221 -2.70 19.31 -8.72
CA GLU A 221 -1.51 19.96 -9.28
C GLU A 221 -0.32 19.00 -9.32
N LEU A 222 -0.08 18.27 -8.22
CA LEU A 222 0.96 17.25 -8.14
C LEU A 222 0.80 16.16 -9.22
N LEU A 223 -0.41 15.62 -9.37
CA LEU A 223 -0.72 14.58 -10.38
C LEU A 223 -0.51 15.07 -11.82
N MET A 224 -0.74 16.36 -12.06
CA MET A 224 -0.68 16.95 -13.39
C MET A 224 0.70 17.52 -13.74
N GLU A 225 1.64 17.61 -12.81
CA GLU A 225 2.96 18.23 -12.99
C GLU A 225 3.70 17.69 -14.22
N ASP A 226 3.75 16.37 -14.39
CA ASP A 226 4.39 15.71 -15.54
C ASP A 226 3.48 15.66 -16.78
N CYS A 227 2.17 15.71 -16.57
CA CYS A 227 1.17 15.68 -17.66
C CYS A 227 1.14 17.00 -18.46
N ARG A 228 1.61 18.12 -17.87
CA ARG A 228 1.73 19.41 -18.54
C ARG A 228 2.56 19.32 -19.82
N HIS A 229 3.61 18.50 -19.83
CA HIS A 229 4.52 18.38 -20.98
C HIS A 229 3.93 17.57 -22.15
N GLN A 230 2.94 16.70 -21.90
CA GLN A 230 2.35 15.84 -22.93
C GLN A 230 1.25 16.55 -23.73
N LYS A 231 0.46 17.42 -23.09
CA LYS A 231 -0.73 18.05 -23.72
C LYS A 231 -0.46 19.36 -24.47
N TYR A 232 0.68 20.02 -24.23
CA TYR A 232 1.11 21.20 -25.03
C TYR A 232 2.01 20.87 -26.21
N LYS A 233 2.42 19.61 -26.39
CA LYS A 233 2.60 19.07 -27.75
C LYS A 233 1.20 18.91 -28.35
N ARG A 234 0.62 20.06 -28.68
CA ARG A 234 -0.42 20.20 -29.71
C ARG A 234 -0.02 19.20 -30.78
N GLN A 235 -0.83 18.15 -30.98
CA GLN A 235 -0.82 17.49 -32.27
C GLN A 235 -0.88 18.65 -33.25
N ASN A 236 0.21 18.87 -34.00
CA ASN A 236 0.13 19.72 -35.17
C ASN A 236 -1.10 19.18 -35.90
N PRO A 237 -2.18 19.96 -36.05
CA PRO A 237 -3.25 19.54 -36.92
C PRO A 237 -2.52 19.29 -38.23
N ALA A 238 -2.49 18.03 -38.67
CA ALA A 238 -2.01 17.70 -39.99
C ALA A 238 -2.71 18.69 -40.92
N ALA A 239 -1.89 19.41 -41.68
CA ALA A 239 -2.25 20.61 -42.41
C ALA A 239 -3.60 20.49 -43.11
N ASN A 240 -4.64 21.05 -42.49
CA ASN A 240 -5.77 21.62 -43.20
C ASN A 240 -5.69 23.12 -42.96
N VAL A 241 -4.85 23.74 -43.78
CA VAL A 241 -4.79 25.18 -43.97
C VAL A 241 -6.14 25.63 -44.50
N THR A 242 -6.94 26.28 -43.67
CA THR A 242 -7.66 27.48 -44.06
C THR A 242 -8.06 28.25 -42.81
N GLY A 243 -7.71 29.53 -42.79
CA GLY A 243 -7.54 30.32 -41.59
C GLY A 243 -8.83 30.79 -40.94
N LEU A 244 -8.67 31.15 -39.68
CA LEU A 244 -9.51 32.15 -39.03
C LEU A 244 -9.18 33.50 -39.67
N THR A 245 -10.02 33.93 -40.60
CA THR A 245 -10.24 35.35 -40.87
C THR A 245 -11.73 35.58 -40.68
N ASP A 246 -12.06 36.30 -39.61
CA ASP A 246 -13.30 37.06 -39.51
C ASP A 246 -13.39 38.02 -40.71
N ASP A 247 -14.63 38.36 -41.08
CA ASP A 247 -15.04 39.29 -42.13
C ASP A 247 -15.12 38.73 -43.56
N GLU A 248 -16.26 38.10 -43.91
CA GLU A 248 -16.95 38.39 -45.18
C GLU A 248 -18.39 37.85 -45.18
N TRP A 249 -19.30 38.79 -44.93
CA TRP A 249 -20.72 38.73 -45.21
C TRP A 249 -20.96 38.46 -46.72
N MET A 250 -21.93 37.59 -47.04
CA MET A 250 -22.47 37.33 -48.38
C MET A 250 -21.54 36.66 -49.41
N SER A 251 -21.75 35.36 -49.63
CA SER A 251 -22.12 34.79 -50.94
C SER A 251 -21.97 33.26 -50.86
N CYS A 252 -23.09 32.54 -50.70
CA CYS A 252 -23.13 31.13 -51.05
C CYS A 252 -24.10 30.97 -52.21
N GLN A 253 -23.49 30.58 -53.32
CA GLN A 253 -24.03 30.52 -54.65
C GLN A 253 -25.15 29.48 -54.74
N THR A 254 -26.15 29.84 -55.54
CA THR A 254 -27.17 28.96 -56.11
C THR A 254 -26.59 27.61 -56.48
N GLY A 255 -27.08 26.54 -55.85
CA GLY A 255 -26.71 25.17 -56.20
C GLY A 255 -27.08 24.87 -57.65
N THR A 256 -26.05 24.70 -58.47
CA THR A 256 -26.16 24.20 -59.84
C THR A 256 -26.70 22.78 -59.82
N LEU A 257 -27.80 22.58 -60.54
CA LEU A 257 -28.46 21.30 -60.83
C LEU A 257 -27.50 20.37 -61.59
N ASP A 258 -27.16 19.21 -61.00
CA ASP A 258 -26.55 18.09 -61.74
C ASP A 258 -27.67 17.35 -62.50
N LEU A 259 -27.77 17.62 -63.80
CA LEU A 259 -28.84 17.14 -64.69
C LEU A 259 -28.55 15.78 -65.33
N ILE A 260 -27.55 15.02 -64.88
CA ILE A 260 -27.10 13.82 -65.62
C ILE A 260 -27.26 12.49 -64.84
N THR A 261 -27.49 12.48 -63.52
CA THR A 261 -27.47 11.20 -62.77
C THR A 261 -28.75 10.82 -62.02
N GLY A 262 -29.76 11.70 -61.88
CA GLY A 262 -31.07 11.33 -61.31
C GLY A 262 -31.07 10.85 -59.84
N ASP A 263 -29.91 10.77 -59.20
CA ASP A 263 -29.77 10.44 -57.80
C ASP A 263 -29.81 11.72 -56.96
N ILE A 264 -30.83 11.81 -56.10
CA ILE A 264 -31.00 12.89 -55.13
C ILE A 264 -29.84 12.75 -54.12
N PRO A 265 -28.89 13.71 -54.03
CA PRO A 265 -27.90 13.66 -52.96
C PRO A 265 -28.65 13.71 -51.62
N PRO A 266 -28.20 12.95 -50.60
CA PRO A 266 -28.85 12.98 -49.29
C PRO A 266 -28.90 14.44 -48.84
N VAL A 267 -30.11 14.97 -48.67
CA VAL A 267 -30.33 16.34 -48.21
C VAL A 267 -29.69 16.44 -46.84
N VAL A 268 -28.49 17.02 -46.76
CA VAL A 268 -27.89 17.40 -45.50
C VAL A 268 -28.75 18.53 -44.97
N GLU A 269 -29.62 18.22 -44.00
CA GLU A 269 -30.48 19.22 -43.37
C GLU A 269 -29.58 20.35 -42.84
N THR A 270 -29.85 21.57 -43.28
CA THR A 270 -29.12 22.74 -42.80
C THR A 270 -29.44 22.98 -41.32
N GLN A 271 -28.50 23.57 -40.58
CA GLN A 271 -28.70 23.89 -39.16
C GLN A 271 -30.00 24.68 -38.90
N ALA A 272 -30.37 25.58 -39.82
CA ALA A 272 -31.61 26.34 -39.76
C ALA A 272 -32.85 25.43 -39.84
N GLN A 273 -32.86 24.44 -40.74
CA GLN A 273 -33.97 23.49 -40.88
C GLN A 273 -34.10 22.57 -39.66
N ILE A 274 -32.97 22.14 -39.07
CA ILE A 274 -32.95 21.33 -37.85
C ILE A 274 -33.61 22.10 -36.68
N VAL A 275 -33.25 23.38 -36.52
CA VAL A 275 -33.81 24.27 -35.49
C VAL A 275 -35.28 24.62 -35.78
N GLU A 276 -35.66 24.81 -37.04
CA GLU A 276 -37.05 25.06 -37.44
C GLU A 276 -37.94 23.88 -37.05
N LYS A 277 -37.51 22.64 -37.33
CA LYS A 277 -38.24 21.42 -36.95
C LYS A 277 -38.31 21.25 -35.43
N PHE A 278 -37.23 21.55 -34.70
CA PHE A 278 -37.26 21.61 -33.24
C PHE A 278 -38.30 22.62 -32.73
N THR A 279 -38.33 23.82 -33.31
CA THR A 279 -39.28 24.88 -32.95
C THR A 279 -40.72 24.47 -33.25
N LYS A 280 -40.98 23.84 -34.40
CA LYS A 280 -42.30 23.29 -34.74
C LYS A 280 -42.78 22.27 -33.71
N LEU A 281 -41.92 21.34 -33.27
CA LEU A 281 -42.27 20.36 -32.24
C LEU A 281 -42.65 21.05 -30.91
N LEU A 282 -41.97 22.15 -30.58
CA LEU A 282 -42.29 22.95 -29.39
C LEU A 282 -43.59 23.75 -29.54
N TYR A 283 -43.93 24.26 -30.74
CA TYR A 283 -45.22 24.92 -30.99
C TYR A 283 -46.40 24.01 -30.65
N TYR A 284 -46.28 22.71 -30.94
CA TYR A 284 -47.31 21.72 -30.62
C TYR A 284 -47.20 21.15 -29.19
N GLY A 285 -46.34 21.71 -28.34
CA GLY A 285 -46.16 21.27 -26.95
C GLY A 285 -45.49 19.90 -26.78
N ARG A 286 -44.94 19.31 -27.85
CA ARG A 286 -44.34 17.97 -27.84
C ARG A 286 -42.89 18.01 -27.34
N LYS A 287 -42.71 18.38 -26.07
CA LYS A 287 -41.39 18.59 -25.46
C LYS A 287 -40.48 17.35 -25.52
N LYS A 288 -41.03 16.15 -25.33
CA LYS A 288 -40.27 14.89 -25.39
C LYS A 288 -39.75 14.60 -26.80
N ASP A 289 -40.59 14.78 -27.81
CA ASP A 289 -40.20 14.58 -29.22
C ASP A 289 -39.18 15.61 -29.67
N ALA A 290 -39.37 16.87 -29.27
CA ALA A 290 -38.42 17.96 -29.50
C ALA A 290 -37.05 17.62 -28.89
N LEU A 291 -37.04 17.05 -27.68
CA LEU A 291 -35.80 16.67 -27.00
C LEU A 291 -35.06 15.54 -27.71
N VAL A 292 -35.77 14.47 -28.08
CA VAL A 292 -35.19 13.37 -28.87
C VAL A 292 -34.66 13.87 -30.21
N TRP A 293 -35.38 14.78 -30.87
CA TRP A 293 -34.96 15.43 -32.11
C TRP A 293 -33.68 16.24 -31.93
N ALA A 294 -33.59 17.05 -30.88
CA ALA A 294 -32.41 17.86 -30.58
C ALA A 294 -31.17 16.99 -30.29
N MET A 295 -31.32 15.89 -29.55
CA MET A 295 -30.21 14.98 -29.24
C MET A 295 -29.66 14.28 -30.49
N ARG A 296 -30.54 13.84 -31.39
CA ARG A 296 -30.14 13.18 -32.65
C ARG A 296 -29.38 14.10 -33.61
N ASN A 297 -29.64 15.40 -33.54
CA ASN A 297 -29.04 16.40 -34.41
C ASN A 297 -27.97 17.25 -33.68
N HIS A 298 -27.43 16.77 -32.56
CA HIS A 298 -26.36 17.43 -31.80
C HIS A 298 -26.68 18.87 -31.34
N LEU A 299 -27.97 19.23 -31.19
CA LEU A 299 -28.41 20.51 -30.61
C LEU A 299 -28.35 20.48 -29.07
N TRP A 300 -27.19 20.10 -28.51
CA TRP A 300 -27.03 19.82 -27.09
C TRP A 300 -27.34 21.02 -26.19
N GLY A 301 -27.00 22.25 -26.60
CA GLY A 301 -27.35 23.45 -25.83
C GLY A 301 -28.87 23.61 -25.64
N HIS A 302 -29.65 23.41 -26.71
CA HIS A 302 -31.12 23.45 -26.65
C HIS A 302 -31.69 22.27 -25.84
N ALA A 303 -31.13 21.08 -26.02
CA ALA A 303 -31.56 19.88 -25.32
C ALA A 303 -31.29 19.96 -23.80
N LEU A 304 -30.11 20.40 -23.39
CA LEU A 304 -29.71 20.56 -21.99
C LEU A 304 -30.52 21.66 -21.32
N PHE A 305 -30.71 22.81 -21.99
CA PHE A 305 -31.55 23.88 -21.46
C PHE A 305 -33.00 23.42 -21.28
N LEU A 306 -33.61 22.84 -22.32
CA LEU A 306 -35.00 22.38 -22.25
C LEU A 306 -35.18 21.32 -21.16
N SER A 307 -34.30 20.32 -21.10
CA SER A 307 -34.38 19.24 -20.11
C SER A 307 -34.13 19.72 -18.68
N SER A 308 -33.33 20.76 -18.46
CA SER A 308 -33.14 21.36 -17.12
C SER A 308 -34.42 21.97 -16.53
N LYS A 309 -35.39 22.31 -17.38
CA LYS A 309 -36.72 22.84 -16.99
C LYS A 309 -37.82 21.76 -16.99
N MET A 310 -37.45 20.50 -17.24
CA MET A 310 -38.34 19.34 -17.16
C MET A 310 -38.13 18.63 -15.82
N ASP A 311 -38.22 17.29 -15.79
CA ASP A 311 -37.95 16.49 -14.61
C ASP A 311 -36.46 16.07 -14.53
N PRO A 312 -35.94 15.80 -13.31
CA PRO A 312 -34.54 15.41 -13.12
C PRO A 312 -34.11 14.16 -13.90
N ARG A 313 -35.02 13.19 -14.11
CA ARG A 313 -34.70 11.96 -14.85
C ARG A 313 -34.46 12.26 -16.32
N THR A 314 -35.28 13.12 -16.92
CA THR A 314 -35.11 13.61 -18.29
C THR A 314 -33.78 14.37 -18.44
N TYR A 315 -33.44 15.25 -17.49
CA TYR A 315 -32.16 15.95 -17.50
C TYR A 315 -30.96 15.00 -17.43
N SER A 316 -30.96 14.04 -16.49
CA SER A 316 -29.91 13.04 -16.39
C SER A 316 -29.78 12.16 -17.63
N TRP A 317 -30.89 11.84 -18.31
CA TRP A 317 -30.88 11.09 -19.56
C TRP A 317 -30.20 11.87 -20.70
N VAL A 318 -30.54 13.15 -20.87
CA VAL A 318 -29.93 14.02 -21.89
C VAL A 318 -28.45 14.25 -21.59
N LEU A 319 -28.10 14.49 -20.33
CA LEU A 319 -26.71 14.65 -19.90
C LEU A 319 -25.90 13.36 -20.14
N SER A 320 -26.49 12.19 -19.87
CA SER A 320 -25.88 10.89 -20.20
C SER A 320 -25.67 10.72 -21.71
N GLY A 321 -26.62 11.18 -22.53
CA GLY A 321 -26.49 11.18 -23.99
C GLY A 321 -25.35 12.10 -24.46
N PHE A 322 -25.30 13.33 -23.92
CA PHE A 322 -24.25 14.30 -24.23
C PHE A 322 -22.87 13.79 -23.84
N THR A 323 -22.72 13.30 -22.61
CA THR A 323 -21.44 12.76 -22.11
C THR A 323 -20.95 11.55 -22.90
N SER A 324 -21.87 10.77 -23.49
CA SER A 324 -21.51 9.64 -24.37
C SER A 324 -20.96 10.09 -25.73
N THR A 325 -21.14 11.37 -26.10
CA THR A 325 -20.51 11.94 -27.32
C THR A 325 -19.08 12.42 -27.10
N LEU A 326 -18.65 12.54 -25.84
CA LEU A 326 -17.27 12.90 -25.49
C LEU A 326 -16.35 11.69 -25.66
N VAL A 327 -15.06 11.97 -25.86
CA VAL A 327 -14.04 10.93 -25.93
C VAL A 327 -14.01 10.14 -24.62
N THR A 328 -14.02 8.82 -24.72
CA THR A 328 -14.17 7.88 -23.60
C THR A 328 -13.10 8.04 -22.50
N ASN A 329 -11.90 8.52 -22.87
CA ASN A 329 -10.78 8.74 -21.95
C ASN A 329 -10.61 10.22 -21.57
N ASP A 330 -11.60 11.08 -21.83
CA ASP A 330 -11.53 12.50 -21.51
C ASP A 330 -11.84 12.74 -20.02
N PRO A 331 -10.97 13.44 -19.26
CA PRO A 331 -11.27 13.88 -17.90
C PRO A 331 -12.56 14.70 -17.78
N LEU A 332 -13.01 15.38 -18.84
CA LEU A 332 -14.32 16.05 -18.87
C LEU A 332 -15.48 15.05 -18.74
N GLN A 333 -15.37 13.90 -19.40
CA GLN A 333 -16.38 12.85 -19.26
C GLN A 333 -16.43 12.31 -17.83
N THR A 334 -15.27 12.21 -17.16
CA THR A 334 -15.17 11.81 -15.76
C THR A 334 -15.89 12.80 -14.85
N LEU A 335 -15.66 14.09 -15.04
CA LEU A 335 -16.31 15.15 -14.26
C LEU A 335 -17.83 15.08 -14.44
N PHE A 336 -18.32 15.02 -15.68
CA PHE A 336 -19.76 15.05 -15.92
C PHE A 336 -20.47 13.77 -15.44
N GLN A 337 -19.82 12.61 -15.51
CA GLN A 337 -20.36 11.37 -14.91
C GLN A 337 -20.47 11.49 -13.39
N LEU A 338 -19.44 12.05 -12.74
CA LEU A 338 -19.45 12.32 -11.30
C LEU A 338 -20.58 13.28 -10.91
N MET A 339 -20.69 14.42 -11.61
CA MET A 339 -21.75 15.41 -11.41
C MET A 339 -23.15 14.84 -11.66
N SER A 340 -23.26 13.77 -12.46
CA SER A 340 -24.51 13.04 -12.70
C SER A 340 -24.85 12.04 -11.60
N GLY A 341 -24.05 11.95 -10.53
CA GLY A 341 -24.26 11.01 -9.43
C GLY A 341 -23.96 9.57 -9.81
N ARG A 342 -23.01 9.33 -10.73
CA ARG A 342 -22.58 7.99 -11.13
C ARG A 342 -21.07 7.84 -10.92
N ILE A 343 -20.63 6.61 -10.61
CA ILE A 343 -19.21 6.28 -10.61
C ILE A 343 -18.70 6.42 -12.06
N PRO A 344 -17.67 7.25 -12.32
CA PRO A 344 -17.15 7.42 -13.66
C PRO A 344 -16.57 6.13 -14.23
N GLN A 345 -16.72 5.91 -15.53
CA GLN A 345 -16.14 4.75 -16.22
C GLN A 345 -14.62 4.71 -16.09
N ALA A 346 -13.97 5.87 -15.99
CA ALA A 346 -12.54 5.96 -15.74
C ALA A 346 -12.13 5.28 -14.42
N ALA A 347 -12.96 5.27 -13.38
CA ALA A 347 -12.64 4.56 -12.13
C ALA A 347 -12.72 3.03 -12.28
N LEU A 348 -13.43 2.52 -13.29
CA LEU A 348 -13.62 1.09 -13.52
C LEU A 348 -12.64 0.52 -14.57
N CYS A 349 -12.10 1.39 -15.43
CA CYS A 349 -11.31 0.97 -16.60
C CYS A 349 -9.88 1.55 -16.64
N CYS A 350 -9.52 2.47 -15.74
CA CYS A 350 -8.19 3.11 -15.68
C CYS A 350 -7.03 2.11 -15.62
N GLY A 351 -5.91 2.45 -16.27
CA GLY A 351 -4.70 1.62 -16.27
C GLY A 351 -4.69 0.49 -17.31
N ASP A 352 -5.71 0.39 -18.17
CA ASP A 352 -5.59 -0.41 -19.39
C ASP A 352 -4.81 0.40 -20.46
N GLY A 353 -4.02 -0.27 -21.30
CA GLY A 353 -3.29 0.37 -22.40
C GLY A 353 -4.23 1.09 -23.39
N THR A 354 -5.51 0.71 -23.40
CA THR A 354 -6.57 1.34 -24.20
C THR A 354 -7.21 2.57 -23.54
N TRP A 355 -7.25 2.62 -22.20
CA TRP A 355 -7.93 3.70 -21.44
C TRP A 355 -6.99 4.87 -21.11
N GLY A 356 -5.69 4.59 -21.01
CA GLY A 356 -4.66 5.61 -20.78
C GLY A 356 -4.44 5.95 -19.31
N ASP A 357 -3.90 7.15 -19.08
CA ASP A 357 -3.35 7.60 -17.81
C ASP A 357 -4.43 7.87 -16.74
N TRP A 358 -4.27 7.28 -15.55
CA TRP A 358 -5.20 7.43 -14.42
C TRP A 358 -5.12 8.81 -13.75
N ARG A 359 -3.96 9.48 -13.84
CA ARG A 359 -3.67 10.71 -13.07
C ARG A 359 -4.63 11.86 -13.36
N PRO A 360 -4.97 12.19 -14.62
CA PRO A 360 -5.93 13.27 -14.91
C PRO A 360 -7.34 12.99 -14.40
N HIS A 361 -7.75 11.71 -14.37
CA HIS A 361 -9.05 11.31 -13.86
C HIS A 361 -9.11 11.46 -12.34
N LEU A 362 -8.08 11.00 -11.62
CA LEU A 362 -8.01 11.19 -10.17
C LEU A 362 -7.93 12.68 -9.82
N ALA A 363 -7.15 13.48 -10.56
CA ALA A 363 -7.05 14.92 -10.36
C ALA A 363 -8.43 15.61 -10.42
N VAL A 364 -9.29 15.20 -11.36
CA VAL A 364 -10.68 15.70 -11.45
C VAL A 364 -11.50 15.30 -10.23
N LEU A 365 -11.43 14.03 -9.79
CA LEU A 365 -12.15 13.52 -8.61
C LEU A 365 -11.76 14.27 -7.33
N LEU A 366 -10.47 14.59 -7.18
CA LEU A 366 -9.95 15.24 -5.98
C LEU A 366 -10.24 16.75 -5.93
N SER A 367 -10.09 17.44 -7.06
CA SER A 367 -10.27 18.90 -7.14
C SER A 367 -11.74 19.32 -7.23
N ASN A 368 -12.62 18.47 -7.79
CA ASN A 368 -14.04 18.79 -7.98
C ASN A 368 -14.90 18.01 -7.00
N LYS A 369 -14.80 18.33 -5.71
CA LYS A 369 -15.65 17.77 -4.63
C LYS A 369 -17.09 18.30 -4.69
N VAL A 370 -17.75 18.15 -5.84
CA VAL A 370 -19.12 18.63 -6.06
C VAL A 370 -20.10 17.47 -5.90
N GLY A 371 -21.06 17.60 -4.97
CA GLY A 371 -22.13 16.63 -4.78
C GLY A 371 -21.89 15.65 -3.63
N ASP A 372 -22.19 14.37 -3.87
CA ASP A 372 -22.14 13.30 -2.86
C ASP A 372 -20.69 12.89 -2.55
N MET A 373 -20.23 13.24 -1.35
CA MET A 373 -18.87 12.92 -0.88
C MET A 373 -18.64 11.41 -0.77
N GLU A 374 -19.68 10.66 -0.42
CA GLU A 374 -19.60 9.20 -0.34
C GLU A 374 -19.43 8.59 -1.73
N LEU A 375 -20.12 9.13 -2.74
CA LEU A 375 -19.92 8.70 -4.12
C LEU A 375 -18.50 9.00 -4.61
N ASN A 376 -17.96 10.17 -4.30
CA ASN A 376 -16.60 10.52 -4.69
C ASN A 376 -15.58 9.61 -4.00
N HIS A 377 -15.74 9.37 -2.69
CA HIS A 377 -14.93 8.43 -1.93
C HIS A 377 -14.97 7.02 -2.56
N ARG A 378 -16.18 6.48 -2.82
CA ARG A 378 -16.33 5.18 -3.51
C ARG A 378 -15.69 5.17 -4.89
N ALA A 379 -15.76 6.25 -5.66
CA ALA A 379 -15.15 6.33 -6.98
C ALA A 379 -13.62 6.27 -6.91
N ILE A 380 -13.00 6.97 -5.94
CA ILE A 380 -11.55 6.93 -5.71
C ILE A 380 -11.11 5.52 -5.26
N VAL A 381 -11.86 4.91 -4.35
CA VAL A 381 -11.59 3.53 -3.89
C VAL A 381 -11.71 2.53 -5.04
N THR A 382 -12.76 2.64 -5.86
CA THR A 382 -12.97 1.78 -7.04
C THR A 382 -11.83 1.93 -8.06
N MET A 383 -11.33 3.15 -8.24
CA MET A 383 -10.16 3.44 -9.07
C MET A 383 -8.92 2.72 -8.53
N GLY A 384 -8.69 2.78 -7.21
CA GLY A 384 -7.63 2.05 -6.53
C GLY A 384 -7.74 0.53 -6.71
N ASP A 385 -8.93 -0.04 -6.48
CA ASP A 385 -9.19 -1.48 -6.63
C ASP A 385 -8.91 -1.94 -8.09
N THR A 386 -9.30 -1.12 -9.08
CA THR A 386 -9.02 -1.38 -10.50
C THR A 386 -7.53 -1.34 -10.81
N LEU A 387 -6.80 -0.34 -10.33
CA LEU A 387 -5.35 -0.21 -10.53
C LEU A 387 -4.58 -1.37 -9.86
N ALA A 388 -5.00 -1.77 -8.66
CA ALA A 388 -4.43 -2.90 -7.95
C ALA A 388 -4.63 -4.21 -8.72
N SER A 389 -5.82 -4.43 -9.29
CA SER A 389 -6.11 -5.62 -10.11
C SER A 389 -5.22 -5.74 -11.36
N LYS A 390 -4.67 -4.61 -11.83
CA LYS A 390 -3.77 -4.53 -12.99
C LYS A 390 -2.28 -4.57 -12.63
N GLY A 391 -1.96 -4.69 -11.33
CA GLY A 391 -0.57 -4.71 -10.84
C GLY A 391 0.08 -3.33 -10.68
N SER A 392 -0.66 -2.23 -10.83
CA SER A 392 -0.17 -0.87 -10.57
C SER A 392 -0.33 -0.52 -9.08
N VAL A 393 0.52 -1.12 -8.25
CA VAL A 393 0.42 -1.08 -6.78
C VAL A 393 0.59 0.33 -6.23
N GLU A 394 1.58 1.07 -6.72
CA GLU A 394 1.89 2.43 -6.26
C GLU A 394 0.76 3.40 -6.59
N ALA A 395 0.18 3.28 -7.80
CA ALA A 395 -0.98 4.06 -8.21
C ALA A 395 -2.23 3.72 -7.38
N ALA A 396 -2.46 2.44 -7.10
CA ALA A 396 -3.57 2.01 -6.24
C ALA A 396 -3.43 2.56 -4.81
N HIS A 397 -2.23 2.46 -4.23
CA HIS A 397 -1.95 3.01 -2.91
C HIS A 397 -2.10 4.54 -2.87
N PHE A 398 -1.75 5.24 -3.94
CA PHE A 398 -2.05 6.67 -4.07
C PHE A 398 -3.55 6.92 -3.92
N CYS A 399 -4.40 6.18 -4.64
CA CYS A 399 -5.86 6.30 -4.52
C CYS A 399 -6.34 6.00 -3.09
N TYR A 400 -5.84 4.95 -2.44
CA TYR A 400 -6.23 4.59 -1.08
C TYR A 400 -5.83 5.63 -0.04
N LEU A 401 -4.63 6.22 -0.14
CA LEU A 401 -4.23 7.34 0.71
C LEU A 401 -5.16 8.54 0.52
N MET A 402 -5.51 8.87 -0.72
CA MET A 402 -6.41 9.99 -1.00
C MET A 402 -7.87 9.73 -0.59
N ALA A 403 -8.25 8.47 -0.41
CA ALA A 403 -9.52 8.05 0.14
C ALA A 403 -9.48 7.81 1.66
N ASP A 404 -8.37 8.10 2.34
CA ASP A 404 -8.21 7.89 3.80
C ASP A 404 -8.46 6.43 4.24
N ILE A 405 -8.06 5.48 3.40
CA ILE A 405 -8.15 4.05 3.72
C ILE A 405 -7.04 3.68 4.73
N PRO A 406 -7.39 3.06 5.87
CA PRO A 406 -6.41 2.71 6.89
C PRO A 406 -5.48 1.60 6.43
N PHE A 407 -4.29 1.55 7.03
CA PHE A 407 -3.37 0.42 6.89
C PHE A 407 -3.91 -0.79 7.64
N GLY A 408 -3.87 -1.94 6.98
CA GLY A 408 -4.29 -3.23 7.51
C GLY A 408 -3.14 -4.07 8.06
N TYR A 409 -3.43 -5.34 8.34
CA TYR A 409 -2.47 -6.32 8.84
C TYR A 409 -2.02 -7.28 7.75
N PHE A 410 -0.74 -7.65 7.79
CA PHE A 410 -0.20 -8.65 6.87
C PHE A 410 -0.91 -10.01 7.06
N GLY A 411 -1.29 -10.65 5.96
CA GLY A 411 -2.01 -11.93 5.95
C GLY A 411 -3.54 -11.82 5.84
N MET A 412 -4.12 -10.64 6.06
CA MET A 412 -5.53 -10.40 5.80
C MET A 412 -5.75 -9.97 4.35
N LYS A 413 -6.26 -10.88 3.51
CA LYS A 413 -6.51 -10.62 2.07
C LYS A 413 -7.60 -9.55 1.80
N ALA A 414 -8.36 -9.16 2.82
CA ALA A 414 -9.41 -8.14 2.70
C ALA A 414 -8.85 -6.72 2.79
N ASP A 415 -7.67 -6.54 3.36
CA ASP A 415 -7.06 -5.22 3.52
C ASP A 415 -6.51 -4.73 2.19
N ARG A 416 -6.68 -3.45 1.89
CA ARG A 416 -6.25 -2.86 0.61
C ARG A 416 -4.78 -2.44 0.60
N MET A 417 -4.23 -2.13 1.77
CA MET A 417 -2.89 -1.58 1.94
C MET A 417 -2.33 -2.00 3.30
N VAL A 418 -1.11 -2.54 3.31
CA VAL A 418 -0.40 -2.94 4.53
C VAL A 418 0.96 -2.25 4.61
N LEU A 419 1.73 -2.32 3.53
CA LEU A 419 2.97 -1.61 3.35
C LEU A 419 2.89 -0.75 2.09
N LEU A 420 3.26 0.52 2.22
CA LEU A 420 3.19 1.47 1.13
C LEU A 420 4.14 1.05 0.00
N GLY A 421 3.63 1.07 -1.23
CA GLY A 421 4.36 0.65 -2.43
C GLY A 421 4.61 -0.86 -2.58
N SER A 422 4.08 -1.72 -1.69
CA SER A 422 4.28 -3.17 -1.75
C SER A 422 2.96 -3.94 -1.86
N SER A 423 2.89 -4.88 -2.80
CA SER A 423 1.73 -5.75 -2.93
C SER A 423 1.75 -6.80 -1.82
N HIS A 424 0.72 -6.79 -0.96
CA HIS A 424 0.55 -7.76 0.12
C HIS A 424 -0.21 -9.02 -0.34
N SER A 425 -0.80 -9.00 -1.55
CA SER A 425 -1.55 -10.12 -2.13
C SER A 425 -0.69 -11.05 -2.96
N SER A 426 0.47 -10.57 -3.45
CA SER A 426 1.55 -11.40 -3.97
C SER A 426 2.36 -11.93 -2.79
N ALA A 427 2.48 -13.26 -2.67
CA ALA A 427 3.38 -13.86 -1.69
C ALA A 427 4.80 -13.25 -1.85
N PRO A 428 5.54 -13.00 -0.76
CA PRO A 428 6.93 -12.59 -0.88
C PRO A 428 7.66 -13.66 -1.69
N ALA A 429 8.34 -13.24 -2.76
CA ALA A 429 9.28 -14.12 -3.44
C ALA A 429 10.34 -14.51 -2.40
N CYS A 430 10.35 -15.79 -2.01
CA CYS A 430 11.38 -16.37 -1.15
C CYS A 430 12.73 -16.40 -1.87
#